data_AF-A0A4Q3WPN3-F1
#
_entry.id   AF-A0A4Q3WPN3-F1
#
_cell.length_a   1.000
_cell.length_b   1.000
_cell.length_c   1.000
_cell.angle_alpha   90.00
_cell.angle_beta   90.00
_cell.angle_gamma   90.00
#
_symmetry.space_group_name_H-M   'P 1'
#
loop_
_entity.id
_entity.type
_entity.pdbx_description
1 polymer ?
#
loop_
_entity_poly.entity_id
_entity_poly.type
_entity_poly.pdbx_seq_one_letter_code
_entity_poly.pdbx_strand_id
1 'polypeptide(L)'
;MSNPLRHALVSFKEQLERRQQERRTERIARTRAEQEHEPLGNVPLATSPDVKMFFQRIKTSVELDTARYAHEALALDAAARASAGPEAGGIAPLPLSGLTALAGDGEPDAAALVASVSPSVHIIHLWESWNRVENLVPNTPERRAPHPSMCAALLMAEVTHLLQEQAQKPLMPASMLMKVKQSVQGYLDGRTNDTVTLLKNVLHNDPHNHSVLMMLSQILYSQAARGVQNALPEAREYAQRSTIYSDKVSPAQLAIYRYLAIATERAFGPERALEWLRETSMLNVQDMLDSGEGIMADRGMYLRGWALLSTIPVDLWQEAELANVKNLVTKAIGGVAIYMAWLRSPMLAAAHLSKLSLPHVDEIEIMLKTAMVSYAEHATALKQLPLKTSDKPWLLRVRFLNALVQVSPVPAFDQAMLQIALDGQSWNEGGSPDPELRATLGLREISYWRLWALVLTPFKDIRQPYLLPAEETIHDGDMLASCDQLLSTLAATEKQLIKAHLWDDLKPWLVRWQLDHLLAASTGSNKPRNRFAPSLPPYTGLYRIWQDPPINGLLPSDIIAECAKRGAFASLFEVLAALDGAGKLINDPVHGLIASQKRALTAANRYNPKKFKTVAAEFGSSSGNSLLILIMPVV
;
A
#
# COMPACT_ATOMS: atom_id res chain seq x y z
N MET A 1 57.75 4.21 -13.98
CA MET A 1 56.86 3.05 -13.79
C MET A 1 55.43 3.54 -13.86
N SER A 2 54.65 3.10 -14.85
CA SER A 2 53.22 3.45 -14.98
C SER A 2 52.45 2.85 -13.79
N ASN A 3 51.78 3.69 -13.01
CA ASN A 3 51.03 3.25 -11.84
C ASN A 3 49.87 2.32 -12.30
N PRO A 4 49.86 1.02 -11.93
CA PRO A 4 48.84 0.06 -12.37
C PRO A 4 47.42 0.50 -11.99
N LEU A 5 47.28 1.21 -10.86
CA LEU A 5 46.02 1.80 -10.43
C LEU A 5 45.50 2.85 -11.43
N ARG A 6 46.40 3.66 -12.03
CA ARG A 6 46.02 4.74 -12.96
C ARG A 6 45.44 4.19 -14.27
N HIS A 7 46.02 3.12 -14.81
CA HIS A 7 45.48 2.47 -16.02
C HIS A 7 44.13 1.82 -15.74
N ALA A 8 43.99 1.13 -14.61
CA ALA A 8 42.73 0.50 -14.22
C ALA A 8 41.61 1.53 -14.00
N LEU A 9 41.92 2.69 -13.42
CA LEU A 9 40.96 3.79 -13.22
C LEU A 9 40.48 4.43 -14.53
N VAL A 10 41.37 4.60 -15.51
CA VAL A 10 41.00 5.13 -16.84
C VAL A 10 40.04 4.16 -17.54
N SER A 11 40.37 2.86 -17.55
CA SER A 11 39.50 1.84 -18.16
C SER A 11 38.13 1.77 -17.48
N PHE A 12 38.08 1.82 -16.14
CA PHE A 12 36.82 1.85 -15.40
C PHE A 12 35.99 3.10 -15.71
N LYS A 13 36.63 4.27 -15.86
CA LYS A 13 35.94 5.51 -16.23
C LYS A 13 35.30 5.40 -17.62
N GLU A 14 36.02 4.88 -18.61
CA GLU A 14 35.50 4.67 -19.97
C GLU A 14 34.31 3.70 -19.98
N GLN A 15 34.38 2.61 -19.21
CA GLN A 15 33.26 1.67 -19.03
C GLN A 15 32.04 2.36 -18.40
N LEU A 16 32.25 3.18 -17.38
CA LEU A 16 31.18 3.93 -16.70
C LEU A 16 30.49 4.92 -17.62
N GLU A 17 31.25 5.69 -18.41
CA GLU A 17 30.73 6.65 -19.39
C GLU A 17 29.95 5.96 -20.51
N ARG A 18 30.47 4.86 -21.05
CA ARG A 18 29.77 4.05 -22.05
C ARG A 18 28.43 3.52 -21.54
N ARG A 19 28.40 2.95 -20.34
CA ARG A 19 27.16 2.45 -19.73
C ARG A 19 26.14 3.56 -19.47
N GLN A 20 26.57 4.77 -19.12
CA GLN A 20 25.66 5.90 -19.00
C GLN A 20 25.01 6.27 -20.33
N GLN A 21 25.77 6.19 -21.42
CA GLN A 21 25.27 6.49 -22.75
C GLN A 21 24.25 5.43 -23.21
N GLU A 22 24.54 4.15 -23.00
CA GLU A 22 23.62 3.03 -23.25
C GLU A 22 22.30 3.21 -22.47
N ARG A 23 22.36 3.60 -21.19
CA ARG A 23 21.16 3.89 -20.39
C ARG A 23 20.33 5.04 -20.92
N ARG A 24 20.97 6.11 -21.38
CA ARG A 24 20.25 7.25 -21.97
C ARG A 24 19.50 6.80 -23.23
N THR A 25 20.13 5.96 -24.06
CA THR A 25 19.50 5.44 -25.27
C THR A 25 18.35 4.47 -24.98
N GLU A 26 18.51 3.57 -24.02
CA GLU A 26 17.46 2.62 -23.60
C GLU A 26 16.25 3.36 -23.02
N ARG A 27 16.48 4.38 -22.17
CA ARG A 27 15.39 5.19 -21.63
C ARG A 27 14.61 5.89 -22.75
N ILE A 28 15.30 6.52 -23.70
CA ILE A 28 14.65 7.19 -24.84
C ILE A 28 13.84 6.20 -25.68
N ALA A 29 14.37 4.98 -25.91
CA ALA A 29 13.67 3.93 -26.64
C ALA A 29 12.42 3.45 -25.89
N ARG A 30 12.50 3.23 -24.57
CA ARG A 30 11.36 2.82 -23.73
C ARG A 30 10.27 3.88 -23.71
N THR A 31 10.64 5.17 -23.57
CA THR A 31 9.67 6.28 -23.60
C THR A 31 8.97 6.40 -24.96
N ARG A 32 9.64 6.05 -26.06
CA ARG A 32 9.03 6.00 -27.40
C ARG A 32 8.09 4.79 -27.57
N ALA A 33 8.50 3.61 -27.12
CA ALA A 33 7.66 2.40 -27.15
C ALA A 33 6.38 2.55 -26.31
N GLU A 34 6.43 3.27 -25.19
CA GLU A 34 5.24 3.63 -24.39
C GLU A 34 4.29 4.61 -25.10
N GLN A 35 4.76 5.35 -26.13
CA GLN A 35 3.95 6.30 -26.91
C GLN A 35 3.32 5.66 -28.16
N GLU A 36 3.87 4.55 -28.65
CA GLU A 36 3.39 3.83 -29.83
C GLU A 36 2.46 2.69 -29.38
N HIS A 37 1.16 2.99 -29.23
CA HIS A 37 0.16 2.04 -28.73
C HIS A 37 -0.02 0.81 -29.65
N GLU A 38 0.30 -0.38 -29.15
CA GLU A 38 -0.29 -1.64 -29.62
C GLU A 38 -1.80 -1.70 -29.30
N PRO A 39 -2.65 -2.28 -30.18
CA PRO A 39 -4.06 -2.49 -29.88
C PRO A 39 -4.20 -3.40 -28.66
N LEU A 40 -4.81 -2.84 -27.62
CA LEU A 40 -4.84 -3.38 -26.27
C LEU A 40 -5.83 -4.54 -26.18
N GLY A 41 -5.33 -5.77 -26.28
CA GLY A 41 -6.08 -6.96 -25.88
C GLY A 41 -6.29 -7.01 -24.35
N ASN A 42 -7.32 -7.76 -23.94
CA ASN A 42 -7.66 -8.02 -22.54
C ASN A 42 -6.45 -8.56 -21.76
N VAL A 43 -5.94 -7.79 -20.80
CA VAL A 43 -4.85 -8.24 -19.93
C VAL A 43 -5.39 -9.25 -18.92
N PRO A 44 -4.84 -10.47 -18.83
CA PRO A 44 -5.20 -11.40 -17.78
C PRO A 44 -4.61 -10.93 -16.45
N LEU A 45 -5.42 -10.27 -15.64
CA LEU A 45 -5.07 -9.88 -14.27
C LEU A 45 -5.53 -11.00 -13.32
N ALA A 46 -4.58 -11.70 -12.71
CA ALA A 46 -4.85 -12.70 -11.69
C ALA A 46 -5.00 -12.03 -10.33
N THR A 47 -6.14 -12.22 -9.68
CA THR A 47 -6.33 -11.89 -8.26
C THR A 47 -5.82 -13.05 -7.40
N SER A 48 -5.14 -12.73 -6.30
CA SER A 48 -4.72 -13.71 -5.31
C SER A 48 -5.95 -14.43 -4.72
N PRO A 49 -5.80 -15.71 -4.31
CA PRO A 49 -6.91 -16.49 -3.76
C PRO A 49 -7.60 -15.81 -2.58
N ASP A 50 -6.83 -15.17 -1.69
CA ASP A 50 -7.33 -14.53 -0.48
C ASP A 50 -8.19 -13.30 -0.80
N VAL A 51 -7.70 -12.43 -1.69
CA VAL A 51 -8.44 -11.25 -2.16
C VAL A 51 -9.71 -11.69 -2.90
N LYS A 52 -9.61 -12.72 -3.74
CA LYS A 52 -10.75 -13.26 -4.46
C LYS A 52 -11.81 -13.82 -3.51
N MET A 53 -11.42 -14.62 -2.51
CA MET A 53 -12.37 -15.16 -1.52
C MET A 53 -13.04 -14.05 -0.69
N PHE A 54 -12.27 -13.05 -0.26
CA PHE A 54 -12.79 -11.90 0.49
C PHE A 54 -13.92 -11.19 -0.26
N PHE A 55 -13.62 -10.71 -1.48
CA PHE A 55 -14.61 -10.00 -2.29
C PHE A 55 -15.76 -10.90 -2.76
N GLN A 56 -15.52 -12.20 -2.97
CA GLN A 56 -16.58 -13.15 -3.31
C GLN A 56 -17.57 -13.31 -2.16
N ARG A 57 -17.10 -13.43 -0.91
CA ARG A 57 -17.98 -13.56 0.27
C ARG A 57 -18.87 -12.32 0.45
N ILE A 58 -18.30 -11.13 0.29
CA ILE A 58 -19.07 -9.88 0.34
C ILE A 58 -20.15 -9.86 -0.75
N LYS A 59 -19.78 -10.20 -1.99
CA LYS A 59 -20.73 -10.25 -3.11
C LYS A 59 -21.86 -11.24 -2.82
N THR A 60 -21.53 -12.44 -2.37
CA THR A 60 -22.53 -13.45 -1.98
C THR A 60 -23.41 -12.97 -0.82
N SER A 61 -22.87 -12.26 0.17
CA SER A 61 -23.68 -11.65 1.24
C SER A 61 -24.68 -10.63 0.68
N VAL A 62 -24.26 -9.75 -0.24
CA VAL A 62 -25.16 -8.74 -0.83
C VAL A 62 -26.21 -9.39 -1.73
N GLU A 63 -25.82 -10.39 -2.52
CA GLU A 63 -26.77 -11.18 -3.32
C GLU A 63 -27.80 -11.88 -2.42
N LEU A 64 -27.38 -12.45 -1.29
CA LEU A 64 -28.28 -13.03 -0.30
C LEU A 64 -29.21 -12.00 0.32
N ASP A 65 -28.71 -10.81 0.68
CA ASP A 65 -29.55 -9.72 1.21
C ASP A 65 -30.66 -9.39 0.20
N THR A 66 -30.33 -9.19 -1.08
CA THR A 66 -31.33 -8.89 -2.14
C THR A 66 -32.31 -10.04 -2.40
N ALA A 67 -31.84 -11.29 -2.43
CA ALA A 67 -32.66 -12.47 -2.69
C ALA A 67 -33.62 -12.77 -1.53
N ARG A 68 -33.21 -12.51 -0.28
CA ARG A 68 -34.06 -12.73 0.90
C ARG A 68 -35.28 -11.82 0.91
N TYR A 69 -35.16 -10.56 0.49
CA TYR A 69 -36.30 -9.68 0.32
C TYR A 69 -37.30 -10.18 -0.73
N ALA A 70 -36.81 -10.83 -1.80
CA ALA A 70 -37.67 -11.46 -2.80
C ALA A 70 -38.35 -12.75 -2.28
N HIS A 71 -37.66 -13.54 -1.43
CA HIS A 71 -38.17 -14.81 -0.89
C HIS A 71 -39.08 -14.67 0.34
N GLU A 72 -38.96 -13.61 1.14
CA GLU A 72 -39.87 -13.34 2.27
C GLU A 72 -41.34 -13.21 1.85
N ALA A 73 -41.59 -12.83 0.60
CA ALA A 73 -42.91 -12.86 -0.04
C ALA A 73 -43.59 -14.23 0.06
N LEU A 74 -42.81 -15.31 -0.02
CA LEU A 74 -43.32 -16.68 -0.16
C LEU A 74 -43.43 -17.42 1.18
N ALA A 75 -42.54 -17.14 2.15
CA ALA A 75 -42.46 -17.91 3.40
C ALA A 75 -43.52 -17.54 4.46
N LEU A 76 -43.88 -16.26 4.56
CA LEU A 76 -44.90 -15.79 5.52
C LEU A 76 -46.33 -16.13 5.06
N ASP A 77 -46.54 -16.28 3.75
CA ASP A 77 -47.83 -16.72 3.18
C ASP A 77 -48.10 -18.20 3.50
N ALA A 78 -47.05 -19.03 3.54
CA ALA A 78 -47.13 -20.42 4.01
C ALA A 78 -47.44 -20.52 5.51
N ALA A 79 -46.83 -19.66 6.35
CA ALA A 79 -47.09 -19.62 7.78
C ALA A 79 -48.50 -19.07 8.11
N ALA A 80 -48.94 -18.04 7.39
CA ALA A 80 -50.29 -17.49 7.53
C ALA A 80 -51.37 -18.50 7.11
N ARG A 81 -51.15 -19.26 6.02
CA ARG A 81 -52.03 -20.35 5.59
C ARG A 81 -52.02 -21.54 6.56
N ALA A 82 -50.86 -21.86 7.15
CA ALA A 82 -50.75 -22.89 8.20
C ALA A 82 -51.47 -22.49 9.50
N SER A 83 -51.54 -21.20 9.83
CA SER A 83 -52.28 -20.68 10.99
C SER A 83 -53.79 -20.53 10.76
N ALA A 84 -54.28 -20.72 9.53
CA ALA A 84 -55.66 -20.44 9.14
C ALA A 84 -56.55 -21.69 8.90
N GLY A 85 -56.08 -22.90 9.16
CA GLY A 85 -56.89 -24.12 9.00
C GLY A 85 -56.61 -25.20 10.06
N PRO A 86 -57.63 -25.87 10.61
CA PRO A 86 -57.44 -27.14 11.29
C PRO A 86 -57.36 -28.24 10.22
N GLU A 87 -56.35 -29.10 10.32
CA GLU A 87 -56.10 -30.26 9.46
C GLU A 87 -55.49 -29.97 8.07
N ALA A 88 -54.19 -30.22 7.93
CA ALA A 88 -53.62 -30.74 6.69
C ALA A 88 -52.35 -31.54 7.01
N GLY A 89 -52.47 -32.86 6.91
CA GLY A 89 -51.32 -33.76 6.87
C GLY A 89 -50.45 -33.56 5.64
N GLY A 90 -49.19 -33.95 5.77
CA GLY A 90 -48.30 -34.35 4.69
C GLY A 90 -47.86 -33.26 3.71
N ILE A 91 -46.82 -32.50 4.07
CA ILE A 91 -46.01 -31.81 3.06
C ILE A 91 -45.20 -32.86 2.28
N ALA A 92 -45.50 -33.02 1.00
CA ALA A 92 -44.68 -33.76 0.06
C ALA A 92 -43.33 -33.03 -0.17
N PRO A 93 -42.19 -33.73 -0.24
CA PRO A 93 -40.91 -33.09 -0.50
C PRO A 93 -40.83 -32.60 -1.95
N LEU A 94 -40.44 -31.34 -2.15
CA LEU A 94 -40.03 -30.81 -3.45
C LEU A 94 -38.59 -31.28 -3.79
N PRO A 95 -38.25 -31.38 -5.09
CA PRO A 95 -37.18 -32.25 -5.58
C PRO A 95 -35.77 -31.72 -5.28
N LEU A 96 -34.97 -32.60 -4.66
CA LEU A 96 -33.52 -32.52 -4.53
C LEU A 96 -32.86 -32.81 -5.88
N SER A 97 -32.70 -31.79 -6.72
CA SER A 97 -31.76 -31.90 -7.85
C SER A 97 -31.51 -30.53 -8.46
N GLY A 98 -30.33 -29.95 -8.20
CA GLY A 98 -29.89 -28.75 -8.90
C GLY A 98 -28.89 -27.83 -8.20
N LEU A 99 -28.30 -28.19 -7.06
CA LEU A 99 -27.13 -27.50 -6.53
C LEU A 99 -26.11 -28.56 -6.10
N THR A 100 -25.17 -28.85 -7.00
CA THR A 100 -23.95 -29.59 -6.65
C THR A 100 -23.24 -28.82 -5.55
N ALA A 101 -23.26 -29.42 -4.36
CA ALA A 101 -22.50 -28.98 -3.21
C ALA A 101 -21.00 -28.95 -3.55
N LEU A 102 -20.43 -27.75 -3.60
CA LEU A 102 -19.02 -27.58 -3.25
C LEU A 102 -18.94 -27.66 -1.72
N ALA A 103 -19.01 -28.88 -1.20
CA ALA A 103 -18.66 -29.19 0.17
C ALA A 103 -17.15 -29.02 0.31
N GLY A 104 -16.75 -27.86 0.83
CA GLY A 104 -15.47 -27.64 1.48
C GLY A 104 -15.78 -27.24 2.91
N ASP A 105 -16.17 -28.22 3.74
CA ASP A 105 -16.26 -28.05 5.18
C ASP A 105 -14.85 -27.81 5.73
N GLY A 106 -14.71 -26.69 6.41
CA GLY A 106 -13.47 -26.21 6.99
C GLY A 106 -13.55 -24.70 7.10
N GLU A 107 -14.04 -24.19 8.24
CA GLU A 107 -13.67 -22.84 8.64
C GLU A 107 -12.14 -22.73 8.47
N PRO A 108 -11.65 -21.73 7.74
CA PRO A 108 -10.22 -21.50 7.70
C PRO A 108 -9.83 -21.09 9.11
N ASP A 109 -9.13 -22.00 9.79
CA ASP A 109 -8.60 -21.80 11.12
C ASP A 109 -7.92 -20.43 11.17
N ALA A 110 -8.46 -19.51 11.97
CA ALA A 110 -7.91 -18.17 12.11
C ALA A 110 -6.44 -18.23 12.58
N ALA A 111 -6.03 -19.32 13.24
CA ALA A 111 -4.65 -19.59 13.57
C ALA A 111 -3.79 -20.03 12.36
N ALA A 112 -4.36 -20.71 11.36
CA ALA A 112 -3.66 -21.10 10.14
C ALA A 112 -3.45 -19.92 9.17
N LEU A 113 -4.38 -18.96 9.12
CA LEU A 113 -4.20 -17.67 8.40
C LEU A 113 -3.15 -16.77 9.07
N VAL A 114 -3.03 -16.84 10.40
CA VAL A 114 -2.01 -16.13 11.18
C VAL A 114 -0.63 -16.81 11.07
N ALA A 115 -0.59 -18.13 10.86
CA ALA A 115 0.67 -18.90 10.79
C ALA A 115 1.41 -18.78 9.44
N SER A 116 0.75 -18.32 8.37
CA SER A 116 1.47 -17.81 7.20
C SER A 116 1.76 -16.33 7.41
N VAL A 117 3.00 -16.00 7.74
CA VAL A 117 3.50 -14.61 7.66
C VAL A 117 3.51 -14.21 6.17
N SER A 118 2.33 -13.85 5.68
CA SER A 118 2.03 -13.40 4.33
C SER A 118 1.42 -11.99 4.42
N PRO A 119 1.58 -11.10 3.42
CA PRO A 119 1.43 -9.63 3.53
C PRO A 119 -0.02 -9.12 3.67
N SER A 120 -0.87 -9.72 4.51
CA SER A 120 -2.31 -9.42 4.51
C SER A 120 -2.92 -9.19 5.89
N VAL A 121 -2.17 -8.58 6.81
CA VAL A 121 -2.69 -8.02 8.07
C VAL A 121 -3.90 -7.09 7.80
N HIS A 122 -3.90 -6.38 6.66
CA HIS A 122 -5.05 -5.58 6.25
C HIS A 122 -6.26 -6.42 5.84
N ILE A 123 -6.12 -7.54 5.11
CA ILE A 123 -7.26 -8.41 4.80
C ILE A 123 -7.84 -9.00 6.08
N ILE A 124 -7.00 -9.34 7.06
CA ILE A 124 -7.46 -9.80 8.39
C ILE A 124 -8.22 -8.69 9.12
N HIS A 125 -7.71 -7.45 9.14
CA HIS A 125 -8.44 -6.33 9.74
C HIS A 125 -9.74 -5.98 8.99
N LEU A 126 -9.71 -5.99 7.65
CA LEU A 126 -10.89 -5.82 6.79
C LEU A 126 -11.92 -6.92 7.08
N TRP A 127 -11.45 -8.16 7.28
CA TRP A 127 -12.26 -9.33 7.63
C TRP A 127 -12.89 -9.21 9.03
N GLU A 128 -12.10 -8.88 10.04
CA GLU A 128 -12.57 -8.64 11.42
C GLU A 128 -13.58 -7.49 11.47
N SER A 129 -13.32 -6.42 10.73
CA SER A 129 -14.20 -5.26 10.64
C SER A 129 -15.49 -5.64 9.93
N TRP A 130 -15.41 -6.35 8.81
CA TRP A 130 -16.56 -6.87 8.06
C TRP A 130 -17.45 -7.79 8.90
N ASN A 131 -16.89 -8.73 9.66
CA ASN A 131 -17.67 -9.62 10.54
C ASN A 131 -18.44 -8.85 11.63
N ARG A 132 -17.93 -7.69 12.09
CA ARG A 132 -18.68 -6.82 13.02
C ARG A 132 -19.90 -6.18 12.35
N VAL A 133 -19.85 -5.95 11.05
CA VAL A 133 -20.96 -5.42 10.24
C VAL A 133 -22.01 -6.49 9.95
N GLU A 134 -21.60 -7.74 9.70
CA GLU A 134 -22.52 -8.88 9.59
C GLU A 134 -23.29 -9.16 10.89
N ASN A 135 -22.75 -8.75 12.04
CA ASN A 135 -23.51 -8.79 13.30
C ASN A 135 -24.61 -7.72 13.41
N LEU A 136 -24.53 -6.65 12.60
CA LEU A 136 -25.55 -5.58 12.53
C LEU A 136 -26.61 -5.86 11.47
N VAL A 137 -26.26 -6.56 10.38
CA VAL A 137 -27.18 -7.07 9.36
C VAL A 137 -27.22 -8.59 9.48
N PRO A 138 -28.23 -9.18 10.16
CA PRO A 138 -28.18 -10.56 10.65
C PRO A 138 -27.98 -11.57 9.52
N ASN A 139 -26.73 -11.96 9.32
CA ASN A 139 -26.28 -13.01 8.43
C ASN A 139 -25.61 -14.09 9.26
N THR A 140 -26.39 -14.90 9.99
CA THR A 140 -25.86 -16.16 10.55
C THR A 140 -26.09 -17.27 9.52
N PRO A 141 -25.02 -17.86 8.95
CA PRO A 141 -25.13 -19.04 8.08
C PRO A 141 -25.46 -20.31 8.87
N GLU A 142 -25.25 -20.27 10.19
CA GLU A 142 -25.41 -21.41 11.08
C GLU A 142 -26.71 -21.34 11.87
N ARG A 143 -27.82 -21.65 11.20
CA ARG A 143 -28.94 -22.36 11.83
C ARG A 143 -29.83 -22.92 10.72
N ARG A 144 -29.91 -24.25 10.68
CA ARG A 144 -30.92 -25.01 9.92
C ARG A 144 -32.30 -24.75 10.52
N ALA A 145 -32.83 -23.56 10.29
CA ALA A 145 -34.23 -23.18 10.31
C ALA A 145 -34.29 -21.70 9.88
N PRO A 146 -35.09 -21.32 8.88
CA PRO A 146 -35.26 -19.91 8.53
C PRO A 146 -35.74 -19.15 9.78
N HIS A 147 -34.97 -18.17 10.23
CA HIS A 147 -35.43 -17.25 11.27
C HIS A 147 -36.66 -16.48 10.72
N PRO A 148 -37.71 -16.23 11.53
CA PRO A 148 -38.83 -15.38 11.12
C PRO A 148 -38.27 -14.03 10.65
N SER A 149 -38.59 -13.69 9.39
CA SER A 149 -38.16 -12.56 8.54
C SER A 149 -36.93 -11.73 8.96
N MET A 150 -35.97 -11.55 8.05
CA MET A 150 -34.92 -10.51 8.08
C MET A 150 -35.48 -9.15 8.47
N CYS A 151 -36.69 -8.79 8.02
CA CYS A 151 -37.39 -7.61 8.51
C CYS A 151 -37.51 -7.61 10.04
N ALA A 152 -38.02 -8.67 10.66
CA ALA A 152 -38.09 -8.79 12.12
C ALA A 152 -36.72 -8.70 12.80
N ALA A 153 -35.68 -9.29 12.22
CA ALA A 153 -34.33 -9.25 12.78
C ALA A 153 -33.73 -7.82 12.72
N LEU A 154 -33.93 -7.11 11.61
CA LEU A 154 -33.57 -5.70 11.45
C LEU A 154 -34.33 -4.80 12.44
N LEU A 155 -35.64 -5.02 12.58
CA LEU A 155 -36.47 -4.30 13.55
C LEU A 155 -35.98 -4.50 15.00
N MET A 156 -35.59 -5.72 15.36
CA MET A 156 -35.06 -6.05 16.69
C MET A 156 -33.67 -5.43 16.93
N ALA A 157 -32.80 -5.45 15.92
CA ALA A 157 -31.51 -4.78 15.98
C ALA A 157 -31.67 -3.26 16.17
N GLU A 158 -32.60 -2.65 15.44
CA GLU A 158 -32.88 -1.22 15.52
C GLU A 158 -33.46 -0.83 16.89
N VAL A 159 -34.37 -1.63 17.45
CA VAL A 159 -34.86 -1.40 18.83
C VAL A 159 -33.74 -1.51 19.85
N THR A 160 -32.83 -2.46 19.67
CA THR A 160 -31.66 -2.64 20.56
C THR A 160 -30.73 -1.44 20.47
N HIS A 161 -30.47 -0.94 19.26
CA HIS A 161 -29.69 0.27 19.02
C HIS A 161 -30.34 1.50 19.68
N LEU A 162 -31.64 1.71 19.45
CA LEU A 162 -32.40 2.79 20.08
C LEU A 162 -32.36 2.71 21.61
N LEU A 163 -32.44 1.52 22.20
CA LEU A 163 -32.32 1.34 23.65
C LEU A 163 -30.93 1.73 24.18
N GLN A 164 -29.87 1.39 23.44
CA GLN A 164 -28.49 1.74 23.80
C GLN A 164 -28.25 3.25 23.67
N GLU A 165 -28.69 3.87 22.57
CA GLU A 165 -28.53 5.31 22.38
C GLU A 165 -29.41 6.11 23.36
N GLN A 166 -30.64 5.67 23.64
CA GLN A 166 -31.52 6.29 24.64
C GLN A 166 -30.88 6.36 26.03
N ALA A 167 -30.06 5.36 26.39
CA ALA A 167 -29.32 5.34 27.64
C ALA A 167 -28.17 6.36 27.69
N GLN A 168 -27.64 6.76 26.53
CA GLN A 168 -26.56 7.75 26.40
C GLN A 168 -27.09 9.17 26.16
N LYS A 169 -28.15 9.31 25.37
CA LYS A 169 -28.82 10.57 25.01
C LYS A 169 -30.31 10.31 24.77
N PRO A 170 -31.24 11.02 25.44
CA PRO A 170 -32.67 10.79 25.23
C PRO A 170 -33.09 11.24 23.82
N LEU A 171 -33.34 10.26 22.93
CA LEU A 171 -33.72 10.49 21.52
C LEU A 171 -35.23 10.64 21.34
N MET A 172 -36.03 9.98 22.18
CA MET A 172 -37.49 10.09 22.18
C MET A 172 -38.08 9.91 23.58
N PRO A 173 -39.33 10.33 23.84
CA PRO A 173 -40.01 10.04 25.10
C PRO A 173 -40.13 8.53 25.36
N ALA A 174 -39.97 8.09 26.61
CA ALA A 174 -40.02 6.67 26.99
C ALA A 174 -41.33 5.96 26.57
N SER A 175 -42.43 6.71 26.53
CA SER A 175 -43.72 6.22 26.04
C SER A 175 -43.72 5.89 24.53
N MET A 176 -42.96 6.62 23.72
CA MET A 176 -42.79 6.30 22.29
C MET A 176 -41.89 5.08 22.10
N LEU A 177 -40.80 4.97 22.86
CA LEU A 177 -39.91 3.81 22.82
C LEU A 177 -40.65 2.51 23.18
N MET A 178 -41.53 2.57 24.18
CA MET A 178 -42.41 1.43 24.52
C MET A 178 -43.38 1.07 23.39
N LYS A 179 -43.94 2.07 22.69
CA LYS A 179 -44.78 1.83 21.50
C LYS A 179 -43.98 1.20 20.36
N VAL A 180 -42.75 1.64 20.12
CA VAL A 180 -41.84 1.02 19.13
C VAL A 180 -41.54 -0.43 19.50
N LYS A 181 -41.21 -0.72 20.76
CA LYS A 181 -40.99 -2.10 21.23
C LYS A 181 -42.24 -2.98 21.06
N GLN A 182 -43.41 -2.46 21.43
CA GLN A 182 -44.70 -3.13 21.23
C GLN A 182 -45.00 -3.36 19.74
N SER A 183 -44.61 -2.42 18.88
CA SER A 183 -44.78 -2.51 17.42
C SER A 183 -43.97 -3.67 16.84
N VAL A 184 -42.70 -3.81 17.24
CA VAL A 184 -41.84 -4.92 16.78
C VAL A 184 -42.35 -6.26 17.30
N GLN A 185 -42.78 -6.34 18.56
CA GLN A 185 -43.41 -7.56 19.07
C GLN A 185 -44.71 -7.89 18.32
N GLY A 186 -45.54 -6.88 18.03
CA GLY A 186 -46.75 -7.05 17.24
C GLY A 186 -46.47 -7.60 15.83
N TYR A 187 -45.37 -7.18 15.21
CA TYR A 187 -44.94 -7.69 13.91
C TYR A 187 -44.49 -9.16 14.00
N LEU A 188 -43.71 -9.50 15.03
CA LEU A 188 -43.29 -10.89 15.33
C LEU A 188 -44.50 -11.80 15.59
N ASP A 189 -45.54 -11.27 16.23
CA ASP A 189 -46.80 -11.98 16.48
C ASP A 189 -47.71 -12.06 15.23
N GLY A 190 -47.26 -11.57 14.06
CA GLY A 190 -48.01 -11.57 12.80
C GLY A 190 -49.03 -10.44 12.64
N ARG A 191 -49.20 -9.55 13.64
CA ARG A 191 -50.14 -8.43 13.66
C ARG A 191 -49.62 -7.22 12.87
N THR A 192 -49.30 -7.45 11.60
CA THR A 192 -48.59 -6.49 10.74
C THR A 192 -49.33 -5.14 10.59
N ASN A 193 -50.67 -5.17 10.44
CA ASN A 193 -51.46 -3.95 10.27
C ASN A 193 -51.53 -3.09 11.55
N ASP A 194 -51.67 -3.72 12.71
CA ASP A 194 -51.66 -3.03 14.01
C ASP A 194 -50.30 -2.37 14.25
N THR A 195 -49.22 -3.07 13.90
CA THR A 195 -47.85 -2.54 13.94
C THR A 195 -47.71 -1.31 13.06
N VAL A 196 -48.18 -1.36 11.80
CA VAL A 196 -48.12 -0.21 10.87
C VAL A 196 -48.87 0.99 11.47
N THR A 197 -50.07 0.79 12.00
CA THR A 197 -50.85 1.87 12.64
C THR A 197 -50.13 2.44 13.87
N LEU A 198 -49.54 1.58 14.70
CA LEU A 198 -48.82 2.01 15.90
C LEU A 198 -47.57 2.83 15.55
N LEU A 199 -46.78 2.42 14.55
CA LEU A 199 -45.61 3.15 14.07
C LEU A 199 -45.99 4.46 13.37
N LYS A 200 -47.07 4.50 12.59
CA LYS A 200 -47.61 5.75 12.02
C LYS A 200 -48.00 6.75 13.10
N ASN A 201 -48.60 6.27 14.20
CA ASN A 201 -48.90 7.12 15.36
C ASN A 201 -47.63 7.65 16.06
N VAL A 202 -46.55 6.87 16.08
CA VAL A 202 -45.25 7.36 16.58
C VAL A 202 -44.70 8.45 15.66
N LEU A 203 -44.73 8.25 14.34
CA LEU A 203 -44.31 9.27 13.37
C LEU A 203 -45.15 10.53 13.38
N HIS A 204 -46.44 10.46 13.71
CA HIS A 204 -47.25 11.66 13.87
C HIS A 204 -46.70 12.58 14.97
N ASN A 205 -46.10 12.00 16.02
CA ASN A 205 -45.50 12.76 17.13
C ASN A 205 -44.04 13.17 16.85
N ASP A 206 -43.30 12.40 16.05
CA ASP A 206 -41.94 12.73 15.60
C ASP A 206 -41.76 12.40 14.11
N PRO A 207 -42.16 13.33 13.20
CA PRO A 207 -42.20 13.06 11.76
C PRO A 207 -40.83 12.82 11.10
N HIS A 208 -39.75 13.17 11.79
CA HIS A 208 -38.38 13.07 11.30
C HIS A 208 -37.61 11.94 12.00
N ASN A 209 -38.30 10.99 12.63
CA ASN A 209 -37.64 9.87 13.27
C ASN A 209 -37.18 8.83 12.23
N HIS A 210 -35.89 8.86 11.89
CA HIS A 210 -35.33 8.01 10.82
C HIS A 210 -35.43 6.52 11.12
N SER A 211 -35.21 6.10 12.36
CA SER A 211 -35.37 4.69 12.76
C SER A 211 -36.81 4.22 12.52
N VAL A 212 -37.81 5.01 12.95
CA VAL A 212 -39.22 4.64 12.76
C VAL A 212 -39.62 4.68 11.28
N LEU A 213 -39.15 5.66 10.51
CA LEU A 213 -39.34 5.72 9.06
C LEU A 213 -38.77 4.48 8.37
N MET A 214 -37.56 4.09 8.75
CA MET A 214 -36.88 2.91 8.20
C MET A 214 -37.64 1.64 8.56
N MET A 215 -37.98 1.43 9.83
CA MET A 215 -38.78 0.28 10.29
C MET A 215 -40.12 0.17 9.54
N LEU A 216 -40.84 1.29 9.39
CA LEU A 216 -42.11 1.34 8.68
C LEU A 216 -41.94 1.00 7.19
N SER A 217 -40.90 1.53 6.55
CA SER A 217 -40.61 1.22 5.13
C SER A 217 -40.37 -0.27 4.92
N GLN A 218 -39.61 -0.93 5.79
CA GLN A 218 -39.28 -2.35 5.67
C GLN A 218 -40.51 -3.24 5.85
N ILE A 219 -41.40 -2.89 6.78
CA ILE A 219 -42.68 -3.60 6.97
C ILE A 219 -43.56 -3.44 5.73
N LEU A 220 -43.65 -2.24 5.16
CA LEU A 220 -44.46 -1.97 3.97
C LEU A 220 -43.89 -2.63 2.71
N TYR A 221 -42.56 -2.71 2.55
CA TYR A 221 -41.94 -3.53 1.50
C TYR A 221 -42.30 -5.00 1.66
N SER A 222 -42.28 -5.53 2.90
CA SER A 222 -42.72 -6.90 3.18
C SER A 222 -44.20 -7.11 2.80
N GLN A 223 -45.07 -6.11 3.01
CA GLN A 223 -46.47 -6.16 2.57
C GLN A 223 -46.61 -6.07 1.04
N ALA A 224 -45.83 -5.20 0.39
CA ALA A 224 -45.80 -5.09 -1.06
C ALA A 224 -45.37 -6.40 -1.73
N ALA A 225 -44.38 -7.07 -1.16
CA ALA A 225 -43.92 -8.39 -1.61
C ALA A 225 -45.04 -9.45 -1.54
N ARG A 226 -45.97 -9.32 -0.58
CA ARG A 226 -47.17 -10.16 -0.44
C ARG A 226 -48.32 -9.76 -1.39
N GLY A 227 -48.10 -8.78 -2.27
CA GLY A 227 -49.11 -8.31 -3.22
C GLY A 227 -50.14 -7.32 -2.66
N VAL A 228 -49.88 -6.71 -1.49
CA VAL A 228 -50.75 -5.66 -0.94
C VAL A 228 -50.68 -4.43 -1.85
N GLN A 229 -51.82 -4.06 -2.43
CA GLN A 229 -51.92 -2.89 -3.30
C GLN A 229 -51.64 -1.60 -2.50
N ASN A 230 -50.96 -0.64 -3.13
CA ASN A 230 -50.53 0.64 -2.56
C ASN A 230 -49.46 0.60 -1.45
N ALA A 231 -49.05 -0.58 -0.98
CA ALA A 231 -47.97 -0.68 0.01
C ALA A 231 -46.60 -0.25 -0.55
N LEU A 232 -46.32 -0.53 -1.84
CA LEU A 232 -45.04 -0.22 -2.46
C LEU A 232 -44.79 1.30 -2.60
N PRO A 233 -45.71 2.11 -3.14
CA PRO A 233 -45.54 3.57 -3.15
C PRO A 233 -45.32 4.17 -1.76
N GLU A 234 -46.07 3.68 -0.77
CA GLU A 234 -45.96 4.16 0.61
C GLU A 234 -44.62 3.73 1.25
N ALA A 235 -44.17 2.50 1.01
CA ALA A 235 -42.86 2.01 1.44
C ALA A 235 -41.72 2.89 0.90
N ARG A 236 -41.79 3.25 -0.39
CA ARG A 236 -40.81 4.10 -1.06
C ARG A 236 -40.75 5.50 -0.49
N GLU A 237 -41.90 6.10 -0.17
CA GLU A 237 -41.96 7.43 0.47
C GLU A 237 -41.25 7.44 1.82
N TYR A 238 -41.56 6.46 2.69
CA TYR A 238 -40.93 6.36 4.01
C TYR A 238 -39.44 6.03 3.93
N ALA A 239 -39.04 5.15 3.01
CA ALA A 239 -37.65 4.85 2.76
C ALA A 239 -36.88 6.10 2.32
N GLN A 240 -37.38 6.85 1.34
CA GLN A 240 -36.75 8.08 0.86
C GLN A 240 -36.57 9.10 1.99
N ARG A 241 -37.57 9.26 2.86
CA ARG A 241 -37.47 10.14 4.03
C ARG A 241 -36.43 9.67 5.05
N SER A 242 -36.27 8.36 5.23
CA SER A 242 -35.27 7.79 6.15
C SER A 242 -33.83 7.99 5.69
N THR A 243 -33.60 8.18 4.39
CA THR A 243 -32.25 8.29 3.79
C THR A 243 -31.72 9.72 3.64
N ILE A 244 -32.54 10.72 3.96
CA ILE A 244 -32.17 12.14 3.91
C ILE A 244 -31.30 12.49 5.12
N TYR A 245 -30.35 13.42 4.95
CA TYR A 245 -29.52 13.90 6.06
C TYR A 245 -30.35 14.63 7.12
N SER A 246 -30.03 14.40 8.40
CA SER A 246 -30.62 15.09 9.54
C SER A 246 -29.62 15.14 10.70
N ASP A 247 -29.60 16.26 11.43
CA ASP A 247 -28.73 16.43 12.61
C ASP A 247 -29.08 15.47 13.76
N LYS A 248 -30.20 14.75 13.66
CA LYS A 248 -30.63 13.75 14.64
C LYS A 248 -30.06 12.35 14.39
N VAL A 249 -29.38 12.11 13.26
CA VAL A 249 -28.86 10.80 12.88
C VAL A 249 -27.37 10.89 12.63
N SER A 250 -26.63 9.91 13.14
CA SER A 250 -25.19 9.82 12.88
C SER A 250 -24.91 9.46 11.41
N PRO A 251 -23.82 9.94 10.81
CA PRO A 251 -23.44 9.58 9.43
C PRO A 251 -23.37 8.06 9.21
N ALA A 252 -22.78 7.33 10.15
CA ALA A 252 -22.69 5.87 10.09
C ALA A 252 -24.06 5.17 10.08
N GLN A 253 -25.02 5.64 10.88
CA GLN A 253 -26.37 5.08 10.89
C GLN A 253 -27.13 5.45 9.61
N LEU A 254 -26.93 6.66 9.09
CA LEU A 254 -27.52 7.09 7.82
C LEU A 254 -27.03 6.23 6.65
N ALA A 255 -25.74 5.88 6.62
CA ALA A 255 -25.17 4.99 5.60
C ALA A 255 -25.81 3.59 5.63
N ILE A 256 -26.12 3.06 6.83
CA ILE A 256 -26.85 1.80 6.99
C ILE A 256 -28.26 1.91 6.40
N TYR A 257 -29.01 2.97 6.72
CA TYR A 257 -30.37 3.15 6.19
C TYR A 257 -30.39 3.31 4.68
N ARG A 258 -29.44 4.07 4.12
CA ARG A 258 -29.26 4.20 2.67
C ARG A 258 -29.02 2.84 2.03
N TYR A 259 -28.05 2.06 2.53
CA TYR A 259 -27.78 0.72 1.99
C TYR A 259 -29.03 -0.17 2.03
N LEU A 260 -29.67 -0.30 3.19
CA LEU A 260 -30.83 -1.18 3.36
C LEU A 260 -32.01 -0.77 2.46
N ALA A 261 -32.30 0.52 2.35
CA ALA A 261 -33.36 1.02 1.49
C ALA A 261 -33.11 0.66 0.01
N ILE A 262 -31.89 0.86 -0.48
CA ILE A 262 -31.50 0.57 -1.86
C ILE A 262 -31.47 -0.95 -2.12
N ALA A 263 -30.92 -1.74 -1.20
CA ALA A 263 -30.86 -3.19 -1.32
C ALA A 263 -32.28 -3.80 -1.36
N THR A 264 -33.20 -3.24 -0.59
CA THR A 264 -34.63 -3.64 -0.63
C THR A 264 -35.25 -3.25 -1.97
N GLU A 265 -35.11 -1.99 -2.40
CA GLU A 265 -35.67 -1.49 -3.66
C GLU A 265 -35.13 -2.26 -4.87
N ARG A 266 -33.87 -2.72 -4.85
CA ARG A 266 -33.25 -3.53 -5.90
C ARG A 266 -34.03 -4.81 -6.20
N ALA A 267 -34.72 -5.40 -5.20
CA ALA A 267 -35.56 -6.57 -5.39
C ALA A 267 -36.87 -6.27 -6.14
N PHE A 268 -37.34 -5.02 -6.09
CA PHE A 268 -38.58 -4.57 -6.75
C PHE A 268 -38.33 -3.85 -8.09
N GLY A 269 -37.18 -3.19 -8.25
CA GLY A 269 -36.84 -2.47 -9.48
C GLY A 269 -35.36 -2.04 -9.54
N PRO A 270 -34.55 -2.56 -10.47
CA PRO A 270 -33.14 -2.17 -10.59
C PRO A 270 -32.93 -0.70 -10.99
N GLU A 271 -33.84 -0.11 -11.77
CA GLU A 271 -33.73 1.28 -12.24
C GLU A 271 -33.88 2.27 -11.08
N ARG A 272 -34.87 2.05 -10.21
CA ARG A 272 -35.10 2.90 -9.04
C ARG A 272 -33.99 2.75 -7.99
N ALA A 273 -33.44 1.55 -7.84
CA ALA A 273 -32.27 1.33 -6.99
C ALA A 273 -31.04 2.10 -7.50
N LEU A 274 -30.82 2.17 -8.83
CA LEU A 274 -29.78 3.04 -9.41
C LEU A 274 -30.03 4.52 -9.11
N GLU A 275 -31.27 4.99 -9.28
CA GLU A 275 -31.63 6.37 -8.93
C GLU A 275 -31.30 6.69 -7.46
N TRP A 276 -31.60 5.79 -6.53
CA TRP A 276 -31.29 5.99 -5.12
C TRP A 276 -29.79 5.91 -4.82
N LEU A 277 -29.02 5.05 -5.50
CA LEU A 277 -27.55 5.07 -5.40
C LEU A 277 -26.99 6.46 -5.75
N ARG A 278 -27.58 7.14 -6.74
CA ARG A 278 -27.22 8.51 -7.13
C ARG A 278 -27.67 9.53 -6.08
N GLU A 279 -28.96 9.53 -5.73
CA GLU A 279 -29.56 10.52 -4.81
C GLU A 279 -28.93 10.50 -3.41
N THR A 280 -28.52 9.32 -2.95
CA THR A 280 -27.92 9.13 -1.62
C THR A 280 -26.40 9.27 -1.61
N SER A 281 -25.76 9.47 -2.78
CA SER A 281 -24.31 9.53 -2.94
C SER A 281 -23.56 8.30 -2.40
N MET A 282 -24.20 7.12 -2.35
CA MET A 282 -23.60 5.88 -1.85
C MET A 282 -22.43 5.37 -2.71
N LEU A 283 -22.26 5.92 -3.92
CA LEU A 283 -21.13 5.67 -4.82
C LEU A 283 -20.09 6.81 -4.81
N ASN A 284 -20.22 7.77 -3.88
CA ASN A 284 -19.28 8.88 -3.77
C ASN A 284 -17.95 8.41 -3.18
N VAL A 285 -16.89 8.57 -3.98
CA VAL A 285 -15.53 8.17 -3.60
C VAL A 285 -14.97 9.06 -2.50
N GLN A 286 -15.39 10.32 -2.41
CA GLN A 286 -14.88 11.25 -1.40
C GLN A 286 -15.20 10.78 0.03
N ASP A 287 -16.39 10.20 0.23
CA ASP A 287 -16.81 9.67 1.53
C ASP A 287 -15.89 8.51 1.99
N MET A 288 -15.30 7.77 1.05
CA MET A 288 -14.30 6.72 1.33
C MET A 288 -12.90 7.28 1.60
N LEU A 289 -12.59 8.51 1.14
CA LEU A 289 -11.29 9.16 1.32
C LEU A 289 -11.20 9.93 2.64
N ASP A 290 -12.28 10.60 3.05
CA ASP A 290 -12.27 11.53 4.19
C ASP A 290 -12.17 10.84 5.56
N SER A 291 -12.57 9.57 5.65
CA SER A 291 -12.62 8.83 6.92
C SER A 291 -11.28 8.23 7.35
N GLY A 292 -10.28 8.15 6.46
CA GLY A 292 -9.01 7.44 6.71
C GLY A 292 -9.13 5.91 6.80
N GLU A 293 -10.35 5.35 6.84
CA GLU A 293 -10.65 3.91 6.87
C GLU A 293 -10.81 3.29 5.47
N GLY A 294 -10.74 4.11 4.41
CA GLY A 294 -10.77 3.65 3.02
C GLY A 294 -12.07 2.95 2.66
N ILE A 295 -11.97 1.75 2.06
CA ILE A 295 -13.15 0.96 1.67
C ILE A 295 -14.03 0.53 2.85
N MET A 296 -13.56 0.63 4.10
CA MET A 296 -14.32 0.27 5.29
C MET A 296 -15.02 1.45 5.96
N ALA A 297 -14.93 2.67 5.39
CA ALA A 297 -15.66 3.84 5.84
C ALA A 297 -17.13 3.51 6.15
N ASP A 298 -17.63 4.07 7.26
CA ASP A 298 -18.99 3.86 7.75
C ASP A 298 -19.40 2.39 7.79
N ARG A 299 -18.54 1.57 8.42
CA ARG A 299 -18.78 0.14 8.64
C ARG A 299 -18.95 -0.62 7.31
N GLY A 300 -18.20 -0.23 6.28
CA GLY A 300 -18.21 -0.90 4.96
C GLY A 300 -19.53 -0.75 4.18
N MET A 301 -20.40 0.19 4.53
CA MET A 301 -21.67 0.40 3.81
C MET A 301 -21.44 0.90 2.38
N TYR A 302 -20.43 1.74 2.15
CA TYR A 302 -20.04 2.15 0.81
C TYR A 302 -19.55 0.97 -0.04
N LEU A 303 -18.73 0.07 0.55
CA LEU A 303 -18.29 -1.16 -0.10
C LEU A 303 -19.46 -2.06 -0.49
N ARG A 304 -20.47 -2.17 0.39
CA ARG A 304 -21.73 -2.85 0.09
C ARG A 304 -22.52 -2.16 -1.04
N GLY A 305 -22.51 -0.83 -1.09
CA GLY A 305 -23.08 -0.05 -2.21
C GLY A 305 -22.42 -0.39 -3.55
N TRP A 306 -21.09 -0.50 -3.60
CA TRP A 306 -20.35 -0.93 -4.79
C TRP A 306 -20.64 -2.39 -5.18
N ALA A 307 -20.73 -3.29 -4.20
CA ALA A 307 -21.15 -4.66 -4.45
C ALA A 307 -22.57 -4.72 -5.02
N LEU A 308 -23.49 -3.91 -4.47
CA LEU A 308 -24.87 -3.80 -4.94
C LEU A 308 -24.96 -3.30 -6.39
N LEU A 309 -24.18 -2.27 -6.75
CA LEU A 309 -24.06 -1.81 -8.14
C LEU A 309 -23.67 -2.95 -9.07
N SER A 310 -22.74 -3.83 -8.67
CA SER A 310 -22.29 -4.97 -9.48
C SER A 310 -23.38 -6.03 -9.75
N THR A 311 -24.47 -6.01 -8.99
CA THR A 311 -25.64 -6.87 -9.21
C THR A 311 -26.66 -6.27 -10.18
N ILE A 312 -26.52 -4.99 -10.53
CA ILE A 312 -27.41 -4.28 -11.45
C ILE A 312 -26.88 -4.42 -12.88
N PRO A 313 -27.72 -4.79 -13.86
CA PRO A 313 -27.30 -4.90 -15.26
C PRO A 313 -26.65 -3.62 -15.79
N VAL A 314 -25.51 -3.77 -16.50
CA VAL A 314 -24.67 -2.65 -16.97
C VAL A 314 -25.35 -1.83 -18.06
N ASP A 315 -26.29 -2.42 -18.81
CA ASP A 315 -27.11 -1.75 -19.82
C ASP A 315 -28.04 -0.67 -19.24
N LEU A 316 -28.30 -0.70 -17.93
CA LEU A 316 -29.05 0.34 -17.22
C LEU A 316 -28.17 1.49 -16.73
N TRP A 317 -26.84 1.33 -16.77
CA TRP A 317 -25.90 2.31 -16.23
C TRP A 317 -25.80 3.51 -17.15
N GLN A 318 -25.70 4.68 -16.55
CA GLN A 318 -25.49 5.96 -17.23
C GLN A 318 -24.05 6.44 -17.03
N GLU A 319 -23.72 7.56 -17.68
CA GLU A 319 -22.41 8.20 -17.57
C GLU A 319 -22.00 8.50 -16.11
N ALA A 320 -22.97 8.76 -15.23
CA ALA A 320 -22.73 8.99 -13.82
C ALA A 320 -22.12 7.77 -13.12
N GLU A 321 -22.64 6.55 -13.36
CA GLU A 321 -22.07 5.32 -12.80
C GLU A 321 -20.67 5.07 -13.36
N LEU A 322 -20.50 5.23 -14.67
CA LEU A 322 -19.21 4.99 -15.33
C LEU A 322 -18.13 5.96 -14.82
N ALA A 323 -18.47 7.23 -14.64
CA ALA A 323 -17.58 8.24 -14.06
C ALA A 323 -17.25 7.92 -12.60
N ASN A 324 -18.21 7.43 -11.82
CA ASN A 324 -17.97 6.99 -10.44
C ASN A 324 -17.03 5.79 -10.37
N VAL A 325 -17.19 4.79 -11.27
CA VAL A 325 -16.25 3.65 -11.37
C VAL A 325 -14.84 4.13 -11.70
N LYS A 326 -14.68 5.07 -12.64
CA LYS A 326 -13.37 5.66 -12.94
C LYS A 326 -12.77 6.39 -11.75
N ASN A 327 -13.56 7.20 -11.04
CA ASN A 327 -13.12 7.88 -9.82
C ASN A 327 -12.72 6.88 -8.74
N LEU A 328 -13.45 5.77 -8.59
CA LEU A 328 -13.14 4.72 -7.63
C LEU A 328 -11.76 4.12 -7.93
N VAL A 329 -11.56 3.67 -9.17
CA VAL A 329 -10.30 3.03 -9.60
C VAL A 329 -9.11 3.98 -9.47
N THR A 330 -9.31 5.26 -9.79
CA THR A 330 -8.22 6.24 -9.79
C THR A 330 -7.86 6.75 -8.40
N LYS A 331 -8.85 7.10 -7.58
CA LYS A 331 -8.62 7.86 -6.34
C LYS A 331 -8.74 7.03 -5.06
N ALA A 332 -9.56 5.98 -5.04
CA ALA A 332 -9.81 5.23 -3.82
C ALA A 332 -8.71 4.19 -3.56
N ILE A 333 -8.22 4.14 -2.32
CA ILE A 333 -7.42 3.02 -1.82
C ILE A 333 -8.29 1.75 -1.94
N GLY A 334 -7.80 0.70 -2.61
CA GLY A 334 -8.56 -0.53 -2.85
C GLY A 334 -9.58 -0.47 -4.00
N GLY A 335 -9.73 0.68 -4.67
CA GLY A 335 -10.69 0.86 -5.76
C GLY A 335 -10.41 -0.04 -6.97
N VAL A 336 -9.13 -0.22 -7.32
CA VAL A 336 -8.71 -1.17 -8.37
C VAL A 336 -9.13 -2.60 -8.01
N ALA A 337 -8.96 -3.01 -6.74
CA ALA A 337 -9.34 -4.35 -6.31
C ALA A 337 -10.85 -4.59 -6.41
N ILE A 338 -11.67 -3.59 -6.05
CA ILE A 338 -13.13 -3.62 -6.23
C ILE A 338 -13.50 -3.77 -7.72
N TYR A 339 -12.89 -2.95 -8.59
CA TYR A 339 -13.12 -3.02 -10.03
C TYR A 339 -12.79 -4.41 -10.58
N MET A 340 -11.61 -4.93 -10.25
CA MET A 340 -11.16 -6.26 -10.67
C MET A 340 -12.08 -7.38 -10.18
N ALA A 341 -12.57 -7.29 -8.95
CA ALA A 341 -13.38 -8.33 -8.34
C ALA A 341 -14.83 -8.35 -8.85
N TRP A 342 -15.45 -7.17 -9.04
CA TRP A 342 -16.91 -7.09 -9.24
C TRP A 342 -17.34 -6.45 -10.55
N LEU A 343 -16.63 -5.41 -11.02
CA LEU A 343 -17.15 -4.51 -12.05
C LEU A 343 -16.58 -4.83 -13.44
N ARG A 344 -15.31 -5.25 -13.51
CA ARG A 344 -14.60 -5.50 -14.77
C ARG A 344 -15.31 -6.51 -15.66
N SER A 345 -15.64 -7.69 -15.13
CA SER A 345 -16.22 -8.77 -15.94
C SER A 345 -17.59 -8.41 -16.53
N PRO A 346 -18.56 -7.89 -15.75
CA PRO A 346 -19.83 -7.40 -16.30
C PRO A 346 -19.66 -6.30 -17.35
N MET A 347 -18.77 -5.33 -17.10
CA MET A 347 -18.55 -4.21 -18.03
C MET A 347 -17.91 -4.66 -19.35
N LEU A 348 -16.90 -5.54 -19.31
CA LEU A 348 -16.30 -6.11 -20.52
C LEU A 348 -17.30 -6.97 -21.29
N ALA A 349 -18.11 -7.77 -20.60
CA ALA A 349 -19.17 -8.55 -21.24
C ALA A 349 -20.18 -7.64 -21.95
N ALA A 350 -20.60 -6.54 -21.32
CA ALA A 350 -21.49 -5.55 -21.92
C ALA A 350 -20.86 -4.82 -23.12
N ALA A 351 -19.57 -4.47 -23.06
CA ALA A 351 -18.85 -3.88 -24.19
C ALA A 351 -18.81 -4.82 -25.40
N HIS A 352 -18.54 -6.11 -25.17
CA HIS A 352 -18.45 -7.13 -26.23
C HIS A 352 -19.80 -7.52 -26.84
N LEU A 353 -20.84 -7.72 -26.01
CA LEU A 353 -22.14 -8.24 -26.46
C LEU A 353 -23.06 -7.16 -27.05
N SER A 354 -23.01 -5.95 -26.50
CA SER A 354 -24.02 -4.91 -26.77
C SER A 354 -23.55 -3.81 -27.73
N LYS A 355 -22.28 -3.84 -28.17
CA LYS A 355 -21.62 -2.70 -28.86
C LYS A 355 -21.77 -1.37 -28.10
N LEU A 356 -21.92 -1.43 -26.79
CA LEU A 356 -21.95 -0.24 -25.93
C LEU A 356 -20.53 0.34 -25.90
N SER A 357 -20.40 1.60 -26.32
CA SER A 357 -19.14 2.34 -26.20
C SER A 357 -18.97 2.76 -24.75
N LEU A 358 -17.96 2.20 -24.06
CA LEU A 358 -17.66 2.50 -22.65
C LEU A 358 -16.28 3.17 -22.53
N PRO A 359 -16.14 4.46 -22.89
CA PRO A 359 -14.83 5.12 -22.98
C PRO A 359 -14.05 5.12 -21.65
N HIS A 360 -14.75 5.25 -20.52
CA HIS A 360 -14.11 5.17 -19.19
C HIS A 360 -13.51 3.80 -18.88
N VAL A 361 -14.06 2.72 -19.44
CA VAL A 361 -13.53 1.35 -19.25
C VAL A 361 -12.22 1.18 -19.99
N ASP A 362 -12.15 1.65 -21.22
CA ASP A 362 -10.91 1.60 -22.02
C ASP A 362 -9.79 2.38 -21.34
N GLU A 363 -10.10 3.56 -20.82
CA GLU A 363 -9.14 4.37 -20.05
C GLU A 363 -8.66 3.65 -18.77
N ILE A 364 -9.58 3.02 -18.02
CA ILE A 364 -9.23 2.21 -16.84
C ILE A 364 -8.27 1.08 -17.23
N GLU A 365 -8.57 0.31 -18.28
CA GLU A 365 -7.74 -0.82 -18.70
C GLU A 365 -6.35 -0.37 -19.16
N ILE A 366 -6.24 0.78 -19.84
CA ILE A 366 -4.95 1.39 -20.21
C ILE A 366 -4.13 1.74 -18.95
N MET A 367 -4.78 2.39 -17.97
CA MET A 367 -4.13 2.76 -16.71
C MET A 367 -3.66 1.53 -15.94
N LEU A 368 -4.49 0.49 -15.84
CA LEU A 368 -4.15 -0.76 -15.16
C LEU A 368 -3.01 -1.50 -15.85
N LYS A 369 -2.99 -1.57 -17.19
CA LYS A 369 -1.88 -2.18 -17.92
C LYS A 369 -0.57 -1.45 -17.65
N THR A 370 -0.59 -0.12 -17.68
CA THR A 370 0.60 0.70 -17.41
C THR A 370 1.14 0.44 -16.01
N ALA A 371 0.26 0.40 -15.01
CA ALA A 371 0.62 0.07 -13.63
C ALA A 371 1.16 -1.36 -13.50
N MET A 372 0.56 -2.33 -14.18
CA MET A 372 0.97 -3.74 -14.11
C MET A 372 2.34 -3.98 -14.76
N VAL A 373 2.63 -3.32 -15.89
CA VAL A 373 3.98 -3.35 -16.50
C VAL A 373 5.00 -2.78 -15.53
N SER A 374 4.72 -1.60 -14.93
CA SER A 374 5.58 -0.99 -13.92
C SER A 374 5.81 -1.93 -12.73
N TYR A 375 4.74 -2.56 -12.23
CA TYR A 375 4.83 -3.52 -11.14
C TYR A 375 5.71 -4.72 -11.50
N ALA A 376 5.49 -5.35 -12.66
CA ALA A 376 6.21 -6.55 -13.06
C ALA A 376 7.72 -6.29 -13.18
N GLU A 377 8.10 -5.15 -13.72
CA GLU A 377 9.49 -4.68 -13.81
C GLU A 377 10.15 -4.60 -12.42
N HIS A 378 9.55 -3.83 -11.52
CA HIS A 378 10.11 -3.57 -10.19
C HIS A 378 10.06 -4.80 -9.27
N ALA A 379 8.96 -5.54 -9.29
CA ALA A 379 8.78 -6.74 -8.47
C ALA A 379 9.77 -7.84 -8.88
N THR A 380 9.99 -8.04 -10.19
CA THR A 380 10.96 -9.01 -10.69
C THR A 380 12.39 -8.61 -10.31
N ALA A 381 12.73 -7.34 -10.47
CA ALA A 381 14.05 -6.84 -10.11
C ALA A 381 14.32 -6.97 -8.61
N LEU A 382 13.38 -6.61 -7.74
CA LEU A 382 13.52 -6.75 -6.29
C LEU A 382 13.72 -8.23 -5.86
N LYS A 383 13.05 -9.17 -6.53
CA LYS A 383 13.23 -10.61 -6.27
C LYS A 383 14.60 -11.14 -6.70
N GLN A 384 15.20 -10.56 -7.75
CA GLN A 384 16.53 -10.95 -8.24
C GLN A 384 17.68 -10.28 -7.48
N LEU A 385 17.39 -9.20 -6.75
CA LEU A 385 18.38 -8.36 -6.07
C LEU A 385 19.30 -9.14 -5.10
N PRO A 386 18.82 -10.09 -4.27
CA PRO A 386 19.69 -10.90 -3.41
C PRO A 386 20.66 -11.82 -4.16
N LEU A 387 20.37 -12.17 -5.42
CA LEU A 387 21.20 -13.07 -6.24
C LEU A 387 22.28 -12.32 -7.04
N LYS A 388 22.10 -11.01 -7.24
CA LYS A 388 22.86 -10.18 -8.18
C LYS A 388 23.78 -9.18 -7.48
N THR A 389 23.63 -8.99 -6.17
CA THR A 389 24.39 -7.99 -5.41
C THR A 389 25.58 -8.63 -4.69
N SER A 390 26.72 -7.93 -4.68
CA SER A 390 27.93 -8.32 -3.93
C SER A 390 27.68 -8.25 -2.42
N ASP A 391 28.44 -9.03 -1.63
CA ASP A 391 28.46 -8.96 -0.15
C ASP A 391 28.65 -7.53 0.38
N LYS A 392 29.29 -6.66 -0.43
CA LYS A 392 29.38 -5.23 -0.17
C LYS A 392 28.32 -4.50 -1.01
N PRO A 393 27.36 -3.80 -0.40
CA PRO A 393 26.35 -3.07 -1.17
C PRO A 393 26.97 -1.93 -1.99
N TRP A 394 28.13 -1.39 -1.60
CA TRP A 394 28.84 -0.24 -2.20
C TRP A 394 28.04 1.07 -2.23
N LEU A 395 26.87 1.05 -2.87
CA LEU A 395 26.03 2.19 -3.14
C LEU A 395 24.85 2.28 -2.17
N LEU A 396 24.42 3.51 -1.94
CA LEU A 396 23.27 3.85 -1.12
C LEU A 396 22.00 3.15 -1.60
N ARG A 397 21.74 3.18 -2.92
CA ARG A 397 20.58 2.52 -3.51
C ARG A 397 20.57 1.01 -3.30
N VAL A 398 21.74 0.36 -3.36
CA VAL A 398 21.87 -1.09 -3.18
C VAL A 398 21.55 -1.43 -1.72
N ARG A 399 22.14 -0.69 -0.77
CA ARG A 399 21.84 -0.86 0.66
C ARG A 399 20.37 -0.61 0.96
N PHE A 400 19.78 0.43 0.37
CA PHE A 400 18.36 0.74 0.52
C PHE A 400 17.47 -0.39 0.04
N LEU A 401 17.67 -0.90 -1.17
CA LEU A 401 16.86 -1.99 -1.70
C LEU A 401 17.09 -3.31 -0.93
N ASN A 402 18.33 -3.61 -0.52
CA ASN A 402 18.61 -4.76 0.34
C ASN A 402 17.89 -4.66 1.68
N ALA A 403 17.95 -3.49 2.33
CA ALA A 403 17.25 -3.25 3.58
C ALA A 403 15.72 -3.30 3.40
N LEU A 404 15.20 -2.76 2.29
CA LEU A 404 13.78 -2.78 1.94
C LEU A 404 13.26 -4.22 1.80
N VAL A 405 14.00 -5.08 1.09
CA VAL A 405 13.65 -6.51 0.91
C VAL A 405 13.71 -7.29 2.22
N GLN A 406 14.58 -6.88 3.17
CA GLN A 406 14.66 -7.51 4.50
C GLN A 406 13.49 -7.13 5.41
N VAL A 407 12.98 -5.89 5.33
CA VAL A 407 11.88 -5.42 6.19
C VAL A 407 10.50 -5.66 5.60
N SER A 408 10.41 -5.87 4.29
CA SER A 408 9.13 -5.96 3.59
C SER A 408 9.21 -6.91 2.39
N PRO A 409 8.32 -7.91 2.32
CA PRO A 409 8.21 -8.75 1.14
C PRO A 409 7.67 -7.95 -0.06
N VAL A 410 8.12 -8.32 -1.26
CA VAL A 410 7.54 -7.80 -2.51
C VAL A 410 6.07 -8.21 -2.56
N PRO A 411 5.11 -7.27 -2.57
CA PRO A 411 3.69 -7.58 -2.48
C PRO A 411 3.23 -8.12 -3.82
N ALA A 412 2.15 -8.90 -3.84
CA ALA A 412 1.47 -9.19 -5.10
C ALA A 412 0.82 -7.91 -5.68
N PHE A 413 0.54 -7.87 -6.99
CA PHE A 413 -0.01 -6.66 -7.63
C PHE A 413 -1.34 -6.24 -7.00
N ASP A 414 -2.25 -7.20 -6.81
CA ASP A 414 -3.55 -6.99 -6.19
C ASP A 414 -3.44 -6.59 -4.71
N GLN A 415 -2.47 -7.12 -3.97
CA GLN A 415 -2.16 -6.68 -2.61
C GLN A 415 -1.68 -5.23 -2.58
N ALA A 416 -0.84 -4.82 -3.53
CA ALA A 416 -0.44 -3.42 -3.68
C ALA A 416 -1.66 -2.54 -3.97
N MET A 417 -2.54 -2.98 -4.89
CA MET A 417 -3.77 -2.27 -5.25
C MET A 417 -4.80 -2.16 -4.12
N LEU A 418 -4.72 -3.00 -3.07
CA LEU A 418 -5.51 -2.82 -1.86
C LEU A 418 -5.05 -1.64 -1.00
N GLN A 419 -3.77 -1.27 -1.11
CA GLN A 419 -3.12 -0.29 -0.23
C GLN A 419 -2.88 1.06 -0.88
N ILE A 420 -3.04 1.16 -2.21
CA ILE A 420 -2.75 2.37 -2.97
C ILE A 420 -3.90 2.72 -3.92
N ALA A 421 -4.07 4.01 -4.16
CA ALA A 421 -4.85 4.53 -5.27
C ALA A 421 -4.00 4.57 -6.53
N LEU A 422 -4.64 4.42 -7.70
CA LEU A 422 -3.94 4.40 -8.98
C LEU A 422 -3.38 5.78 -9.36
N ASP A 423 -3.96 6.87 -8.86
CA ASP A 423 -3.42 8.22 -9.02
C ASP A 423 -2.08 8.45 -8.29
N GLY A 424 -1.76 7.61 -7.31
CA GLY A 424 -0.57 7.69 -6.48
C GLY A 424 -0.66 8.74 -5.36
N GLN A 425 -1.81 9.37 -5.14
CA GLN A 425 -2.03 10.41 -4.12
C GLN A 425 -2.48 9.84 -2.78
N SER A 426 -3.24 8.75 -2.80
CA SER A 426 -3.75 8.10 -1.60
C SER A 426 -3.13 6.72 -1.41
N TRP A 427 -2.69 6.43 -0.19
CA TRP A 427 -2.17 5.13 0.20
C TRP A 427 -2.37 4.93 1.70
N ASN A 428 -2.43 3.68 2.15
CA ASN A 428 -2.55 3.33 3.55
C ASN A 428 -1.23 2.72 4.05
N GLU A 429 -0.71 3.19 5.18
CA GLU A 429 0.49 2.62 5.82
C GLU A 429 0.15 1.43 6.76
N GLY A 430 -1.15 1.19 6.98
CA GLY A 430 -1.70 0.11 7.81
C GLY A 430 -1.58 -1.26 7.16
N GLY A 431 -0.41 -1.90 7.29
CA GLY A 431 -0.22 -3.26 6.76
C GLY A 431 1.07 -3.98 7.16
N SER A 432 1.87 -3.40 8.06
CA SER A 432 3.19 -3.90 8.49
C SER A 432 4.29 -3.77 7.43
N PRO A 433 5.30 -2.95 7.75
CA PRO A 433 6.60 -3.54 7.99
C PRO A 433 6.88 -3.58 9.49
N ASP A 434 7.69 -4.53 9.94
CA ASP A 434 8.21 -4.57 11.31
C ASP A 434 8.85 -3.20 11.66
N PRO A 435 8.21 -2.39 12.53
CA PRO A 435 8.66 -1.03 12.79
C PRO A 435 9.98 -1.01 13.56
N GLU A 436 10.25 -2.05 14.36
CA GLU A 436 11.50 -2.20 15.10
C GLU A 436 12.62 -2.55 14.13
N LEU A 437 12.43 -3.54 13.26
CA LEU A 437 13.43 -3.90 12.25
C LEU A 437 13.70 -2.74 11.29
N ARG A 438 12.67 -1.99 10.86
CA ARG A 438 12.85 -0.76 10.07
C ARG A 438 13.70 0.28 10.78
N ALA A 439 13.48 0.48 12.09
CA ALA A 439 14.28 1.41 12.86
C ALA A 439 15.75 0.95 12.92
N THR A 440 16.02 -0.34 13.14
CA THR A 440 17.40 -0.88 13.15
C THR A 440 18.12 -0.73 11.81
N LEU A 441 17.38 -0.79 10.70
CA LEU A 441 17.93 -0.63 9.35
C LEU A 441 17.96 0.84 8.87
N GLY A 442 17.49 1.78 9.70
CA GLY A 442 17.49 3.22 9.40
C GLY A 442 16.42 3.67 8.41
N LEU A 443 15.35 2.89 8.23
CA LEU A 443 14.24 3.14 7.29
C LEU A 443 13.00 3.75 7.99
N ARG A 444 13.19 4.43 9.13
CA ARG A 444 12.09 4.94 9.97
C ARG A 444 11.18 5.92 9.24
N GLU A 445 11.73 6.78 8.39
CA GLU A 445 10.99 7.86 7.71
C GLU A 445 10.35 7.43 6.38
N ILE A 446 10.50 6.16 5.99
CA ILE A 446 10.15 5.69 4.64
C ILE A 446 8.77 5.04 4.60
N SER A 447 7.80 5.71 3.99
CA SER A 447 6.49 5.09 3.78
C SER A 447 6.54 4.04 2.66
N TYR A 448 6.41 2.76 3.03
CA TYR A 448 6.56 1.63 2.12
C TYR A 448 5.55 1.67 0.96
N TRP A 449 4.26 1.78 1.29
CA TRP A 449 3.19 1.81 0.30
C TRP A 449 3.21 3.07 -0.55
N ARG A 450 3.74 4.20 -0.02
CA ARG A 450 3.97 5.41 -0.81
C ARG A 450 4.97 5.18 -1.93
N LEU A 451 6.05 4.43 -1.68
CA LEU A 451 7.03 4.10 -2.72
C LEU A 451 6.37 3.34 -3.86
N TRP A 452 5.55 2.34 -3.53
CA TRP A 452 4.76 1.61 -4.52
C TRP A 452 3.74 2.50 -5.23
N ALA A 453 3.01 3.35 -4.52
CA ALA A 453 2.07 4.32 -5.11
C ALA A 453 2.73 5.20 -6.18
N LEU A 454 3.91 5.75 -5.87
CA LEU A 454 4.65 6.62 -6.78
C LEU A 454 5.29 5.86 -7.96
N VAL A 455 5.54 4.56 -7.84
CA VAL A 455 6.10 3.74 -8.92
C VAL A 455 5.01 3.16 -9.82
N LEU A 456 3.86 2.80 -9.26
CA LEU A 456 2.76 2.13 -9.94
C LEU A 456 1.78 3.09 -10.62
N THR A 457 1.72 4.36 -10.18
CA THR A 457 0.84 5.36 -10.79
C THR A 457 1.12 5.52 -12.29
N PRO A 458 0.10 5.51 -13.17
CA PRO A 458 0.26 5.72 -14.61
C PRO A 458 0.39 7.21 -14.94
N PHE A 459 0.15 8.12 -13.99
CA PHE A 459 0.20 9.57 -14.20
C PHE A 459 1.65 10.07 -14.20
N LYS A 460 2.15 10.45 -15.39
CA LYS A 460 3.57 10.79 -15.61
C LYS A 460 4.10 11.92 -14.72
N ASP A 461 3.26 12.89 -14.37
CA ASP A 461 3.65 14.02 -13.52
C ASP A 461 3.90 13.60 -12.06
N ILE A 462 3.29 12.51 -11.63
CA ILE A 462 3.38 11.96 -10.27
C ILE A 462 4.33 10.76 -10.23
N ARG A 463 4.43 9.98 -11.33
CA ARG A 463 5.22 8.75 -11.41
C ARG A 463 6.71 9.02 -11.18
N GLN A 464 7.30 8.32 -10.21
CA GLN A 464 8.72 8.42 -9.86
C GLN A 464 9.39 7.04 -9.93
N PRO A 465 9.67 6.51 -11.14
CA PRO A 465 10.22 5.16 -11.30
C PRO A 465 11.61 5.00 -10.67
N TYR A 466 12.35 6.10 -10.51
CA TYR A 466 13.68 6.10 -9.88
C TYR A 466 13.65 5.91 -8.35
N LEU A 467 12.48 5.87 -7.70
CA LEU A 467 12.38 5.62 -6.25
C LEU A 467 12.76 4.19 -5.89
N LEU A 468 12.41 3.22 -6.73
CA LEU A 468 12.81 1.82 -6.60
C LEU A 468 13.71 1.44 -7.79
N PRO A 469 14.98 1.89 -7.86
CA PRO A 469 15.86 1.67 -9.01
C PRO A 469 16.45 0.26 -9.00
N ALA A 470 15.60 -0.76 -8.83
CA ALA A 470 16.00 -2.15 -8.70
C ALA A 470 16.64 -2.69 -9.97
N GLU A 471 16.10 -2.33 -11.14
CA GLU A 471 16.71 -2.65 -12.44
C GLU A 471 18.13 -2.06 -12.55
N GLU A 472 18.27 -0.76 -12.25
CA GLU A 472 19.58 -0.08 -12.32
C GLU A 472 20.61 -0.73 -11.38
N THR A 473 20.14 -1.13 -10.20
CA THR A 473 20.96 -1.79 -9.18
C THR A 473 21.46 -3.14 -9.65
N ILE A 474 20.61 -3.95 -10.31
CA ILE A 474 21.02 -5.21 -10.92
C ILE A 474 22.08 -4.96 -12.00
N HIS A 475 21.87 -3.96 -12.85
CA HIS A 475 22.84 -3.62 -13.90
C HIS A 475 24.17 -3.09 -13.35
N ASP A 476 24.15 -2.37 -12.23
CA ASP A 476 25.39 -1.90 -11.59
C ASP A 476 26.23 -3.04 -11.00
N GLY A 477 25.64 -4.19 -10.71
CA GLY A 477 26.31 -5.34 -10.08
C GLY A 477 27.66 -5.69 -10.71
N ASP A 478 27.74 -5.70 -12.05
CA ASP A 478 29.00 -5.98 -12.76
C ASP A 478 30.07 -4.90 -12.52
N MET A 479 29.67 -3.63 -12.42
CA MET A 479 30.59 -2.52 -12.15
C MET A 479 31.10 -2.57 -10.72
N LEU A 480 30.29 -3.06 -9.78
CA LEU A 480 30.70 -3.23 -8.39
C LEU A 480 31.81 -4.28 -8.25
N ALA A 481 31.77 -5.35 -9.05
CA ALA A 481 32.87 -6.32 -9.11
C ALA A 481 34.19 -5.67 -9.57
N SER A 482 34.14 -4.78 -10.57
CA SER A 482 35.30 -3.99 -10.99
C SER A 482 35.80 -3.04 -9.90
N CYS A 483 34.89 -2.45 -9.10
CA CYS A 483 35.26 -1.64 -7.94
C CYS A 483 36.03 -2.45 -6.88
N ASP A 484 35.62 -3.70 -6.61
CA ASP A 484 36.33 -4.59 -5.69
C ASP A 484 37.75 -4.92 -6.19
N GLN A 485 37.92 -5.12 -7.50
CA GLN A 485 39.26 -5.31 -8.10
C GLN A 485 40.14 -4.06 -7.98
N LEU A 486 39.59 -2.87 -8.25
CA LEU A 486 40.30 -1.60 -8.08
C LEU A 486 40.72 -1.36 -6.63
N LEU A 487 39.84 -1.66 -5.68
CA LEU A 487 40.13 -1.55 -4.25
C LEU A 487 41.26 -2.49 -3.84
N SER A 488 41.28 -3.73 -4.35
CA SER A 488 42.39 -4.68 -4.11
C SER A 488 43.72 -4.18 -4.68
N THR A 489 43.69 -3.55 -5.85
CA THR A 489 44.87 -2.96 -6.50
C THR A 489 45.40 -1.76 -5.71
N LEU A 490 44.51 -0.91 -5.20
CA LEU A 490 44.87 0.20 -4.31
C LEU A 490 45.53 -0.32 -3.02
N ALA A 491 44.92 -1.30 -2.36
CA ALA A 491 45.48 -1.91 -1.14
C ALA A 491 46.87 -2.53 -1.38
N ALA A 492 47.06 -3.21 -2.51
CA ALA A 492 48.37 -3.74 -2.89
C ALA A 492 49.41 -2.64 -3.11
N THR A 493 49.02 -1.53 -3.72
CA THR A 493 49.88 -0.35 -3.94
C THR A 493 50.26 0.30 -2.61
N GLU A 494 49.31 0.50 -1.70
CA GLU A 494 49.56 1.02 -0.37
C GLU A 494 50.53 0.12 0.41
N LYS A 495 50.35 -1.20 0.36
CA LYS A 495 51.24 -2.17 1.01
C LYS A 495 52.69 -2.08 0.53
N GLN A 496 52.92 -1.75 -0.74
CA GLN A 496 54.28 -1.52 -1.26
C GLN A 496 54.93 -0.23 -0.73
N LEU A 497 54.12 0.77 -0.37
CA LEU A 497 54.58 2.06 0.15
C LEU A 497 54.74 2.08 1.68
N ILE A 498 54.17 1.10 2.37
CA ILE A 498 54.26 0.95 3.83
C ILE A 498 55.56 0.24 4.20
N LYS A 499 56.28 0.79 5.18
CA LYS A 499 57.38 0.06 5.83
C LYS A 499 56.83 -0.85 6.92
N ALA A 500 56.58 -2.11 6.54
CA ALA A 500 55.89 -3.09 7.40
C ALA A 500 56.52 -3.24 8.78
N HIS A 501 57.85 -3.25 8.90
CA HIS A 501 58.56 -3.41 10.18
C HIS A 501 58.44 -2.20 11.13
N LEU A 502 58.01 -1.04 10.64
CA LEU A 502 57.83 0.19 11.43
C LEU A 502 56.38 0.59 11.62
N TRP A 503 55.47 -0.05 10.88
CA TRP A 503 54.09 0.40 10.78
C TRP A 503 53.39 0.39 12.13
N ASP A 504 53.49 -0.71 12.88
CA ASP A 504 52.84 -0.85 14.18
C ASP A 504 53.37 0.15 15.22
N ASP A 505 54.66 0.45 15.17
CA ASP A 505 55.28 1.44 16.04
C ASP A 505 54.85 2.86 15.70
N LEU A 506 54.61 3.17 14.41
CA LEU A 506 54.27 4.51 13.95
C LEU A 506 52.76 4.82 14.01
N LYS A 507 51.89 3.81 14.10
CA LYS A 507 50.42 3.93 14.16
C LYS A 507 49.90 5.08 15.04
N PRO A 508 50.40 5.32 16.27
CA PRO A 508 49.88 6.39 17.12
C PRO A 508 50.15 7.81 16.59
N TRP A 509 51.15 7.99 15.73
CA TRP A 509 51.56 9.29 15.20
C TRP A 509 51.17 9.51 13.74
N LEU A 510 50.52 8.53 13.11
CA LEU A 510 50.05 8.64 11.73
C LEU A 510 48.77 9.48 11.64
N VAL A 511 48.66 10.25 10.56
CA VAL A 511 47.47 11.05 10.27
C VAL A 511 46.33 10.10 9.87
N ARG A 512 45.16 10.30 10.46
CA ARG A 512 43.94 9.61 10.04
C ARG A 512 43.26 10.44 8.96
N TRP A 513 43.06 9.82 7.80
CA TRP A 513 42.28 10.41 6.71
C TRP A 513 40.79 10.09 6.86
N GLN A 514 40.00 10.79 6.08
CA GLN A 514 38.55 10.66 5.98
C GLN A 514 38.20 10.58 4.49
N LEU A 515 37.01 10.08 4.17
CA LEU A 515 36.52 10.05 2.79
C LEU A 515 36.58 11.44 2.12
N ASP A 516 36.31 12.51 2.87
CA ASP A 516 36.31 13.89 2.35
C ASP A 516 37.68 14.34 1.86
N HIS A 517 38.76 13.89 2.50
CA HIS A 517 40.11 14.16 2.03
C HIS A 517 40.39 13.50 0.67
N LEU A 518 39.88 12.27 0.48
CA LEU A 518 40.01 11.55 -0.80
C LEU A 518 39.22 12.27 -1.88
N LEU A 519 37.95 12.58 -1.61
CA LEU A 519 37.10 13.26 -2.57
C LEU A 519 37.61 14.67 -2.91
N ALA A 520 38.14 15.41 -1.93
CA ALA A 520 38.76 16.73 -2.16
C ALA A 520 39.99 16.62 -3.05
N ALA A 521 40.86 15.61 -2.84
CA ALA A 521 42.04 15.37 -3.67
C ALA A 521 41.68 15.05 -5.13
N SER A 522 40.57 14.36 -5.38
CA SER A 522 40.11 14.11 -6.75
C SER A 522 39.44 15.33 -7.38
N THR A 523 38.51 15.95 -6.66
CA THR A 523 37.58 16.96 -7.19
C THR A 523 38.08 18.40 -7.12
N GLY A 524 39.14 18.66 -6.34
CA GLY A 524 39.68 19.99 -6.08
C GLY A 524 38.74 20.89 -5.28
N SER A 525 37.76 20.33 -4.55
CA SER A 525 36.73 21.08 -3.84
C SER A 525 36.87 20.97 -2.33
N ASN A 526 36.61 22.08 -1.63
CA ASN A 526 36.57 22.14 -0.17
C ASN A 526 35.25 21.57 0.43
N LYS A 527 34.22 21.35 -0.39
CA LYS A 527 32.94 20.73 0.00
C LYS A 527 32.58 19.59 -0.96
N PRO A 528 33.40 18.53 -1.02
CA PRO A 528 33.33 17.56 -2.10
C PRO A 528 32.02 16.76 -2.12
N ARG A 529 31.43 16.44 -0.95
CA ARG A 529 30.18 15.67 -0.86
C ARG A 529 28.97 16.35 -1.48
N ASN A 530 28.91 17.67 -1.49
CA ASN A 530 27.78 18.40 -2.09
C ASN A 530 27.65 18.14 -3.60
N ARG A 531 28.74 17.71 -4.27
CA ARG A 531 28.71 17.36 -5.69
C ARG A 531 28.05 16.00 -5.97
N PHE A 532 28.01 15.12 -4.98
CA PHE A 532 27.52 13.74 -5.12
C PHE A 532 26.23 13.48 -4.36
N ALA A 533 25.82 14.40 -3.49
CA ALA A 533 24.61 14.27 -2.68
C ALA A 533 23.39 13.95 -3.56
N PRO A 534 22.63 12.88 -3.26
CA PRO A 534 21.39 12.59 -3.97
C PRO A 534 20.43 13.76 -3.82
N SER A 535 19.74 14.14 -4.89
CA SER A 535 18.72 15.19 -4.87
C SER A 535 17.35 14.71 -4.40
N LEU A 536 17.16 13.39 -4.28
CA LEU A 536 15.85 12.76 -4.10
C LEU A 536 15.54 12.46 -2.62
N PRO A 537 14.35 12.87 -2.12
CA PRO A 537 14.07 12.92 -0.68
C PRO A 537 14.08 11.64 0.19
N PRO A 538 14.07 10.37 -0.28
CA PRO A 538 14.47 9.28 0.63
C PRO A 538 16.00 9.13 0.69
N TYR A 539 16.67 9.29 -0.44
CA TYR A 539 18.11 9.04 -0.56
C TYR A 539 18.94 10.12 0.13
N THR A 540 18.56 11.38 0.09
CA THR A 540 19.34 12.46 0.73
C THR A 540 19.42 12.28 2.25
N GLY A 541 18.32 11.88 2.89
CA GLY A 541 18.27 11.60 4.33
C GLY A 541 19.11 10.37 4.70
N LEU A 542 18.89 9.26 3.99
CA LEU A 542 19.65 8.02 4.17
C LEU A 542 21.15 8.21 3.94
N TYR A 543 21.52 9.02 2.95
CA TYR A 543 22.91 9.35 2.65
C TYR A 543 23.62 10.00 3.83
N ARG A 544 22.93 10.84 4.60
CA ARG A 544 23.49 11.44 5.82
C ARG A 544 23.57 10.44 6.95
N ILE A 545 22.46 9.74 7.22
CA ILE A 545 22.34 8.79 8.34
C ILE A 545 23.35 7.66 8.21
N TRP A 546 23.50 7.07 7.03
CA TRP A 546 24.39 5.93 6.81
C TRP A 546 25.87 6.29 6.67
N GLN A 547 26.18 7.59 6.61
CA GLN A 547 27.54 8.12 6.63
C GLN A 547 28.03 8.52 8.02
N ASP A 548 27.16 8.54 9.02
CA ASP A 548 27.46 8.92 10.41
C ASP A 548 27.64 7.65 11.29
N PRO A 549 28.69 7.52 12.12
CA PRO A 549 29.85 8.41 12.27
C PRO A 549 30.79 8.40 11.06
N PRO A 550 31.50 9.51 10.80
CA PRO A 550 32.45 9.60 9.71
C PRO A 550 33.54 8.52 9.83
N ILE A 551 33.76 7.79 8.73
CA ILE A 551 34.76 6.74 8.65
C ILE A 551 36.15 7.38 8.55
N ASN A 552 36.98 7.11 9.57
CA ASN A 552 38.35 7.58 9.64
C ASN A 552 39.30 6.37 9.58
N GLY A 553 40.33 6.45 8.75
CA GLY A 553 41.28 5.36 8.56
C GLY A 553 42.70 5.87 8.36
N LEU A 554 43.68 4.99 8.56
CA LEU A 554 45.10 5.27 8.29
C LEU A 554 45.44 5.05 6.81
N LEU A 555 44.67 4.20 6.13
CA LEU A 555 44.83 3.87 4.72
C LEU A 555 43.56 4.25 3.93
N PRO A 556 43.70 4.84 2.74
CA PRO A 556 42.57 5.13 1.86
C PRO A 556 41.77 3.90 1.47
N SER A 557 42.44 2.76 1.22
CA SER A 557 41.74 1.50 0.93
C SER A 557 40.84 1.05 2.08
N ASP A 558 41.27 1.18 3.35
CA ASP A 558 40.45 0.85 4.51
C ASP A 558 39.19 1.73 4.61
N ILE A 559 39.35 3.03 4.34
CA ILE A 559 38.24 4.00 4.34
C ILE A 559 37.23 3.61 3.26
N ILE A 560 37.69 3.38 2.02
CA ILE A 560 36.84 3.00 0.89
C ILE A 560 36.17 1.65 1.15
N ALA A 561 36.89 0.67 1.70
CA ALA A 561 36.35 -0.65 2.03
C ALA A 561 35.22 -0.57 3.07
N GLU A 562 35.40 0.23 4.12
CA GLU A 562 34.39 0.43 5.16
C GLU A 562 33.19 1.21 4.61
N CYS A 563 33.41 2.23 3.78
CA CYS A 563 32.34 2.92 3.06
C CYS A 563 31.56 1.97 2.15
N ALA A 564 32.25 1.07 1.45
CA ALA A 564 31.62 0.08 0.58
C ALA A 564 30.75 -0.93 1.35
N LYS A 565 31.24 -1.42 2.49
CA LYS A 565 30.46 -2.29 3.40
C LYS A 565 29.19 -1.60 3.91
N ARG A 566 29.29 -0.31 4.24
CA ARG A 566 28.14 0.49 4.70
C ARG A 566 27.24 0.96 3.56
N GLY A 567 27.56 0.70 2.29
CA GLY A 567 26.79 1.26 1.18
C GLY A 567 26.73 2.78 1.20
N ALA A 568 27.82 3.43 1.60
CA ALA A 568 27.84 4.85 1.92
C ALA A 568 28.06 5.77 0.70
N PHE A 569 28.33 5.22 -0.48
CA PHE A 569 28.53 6.00 -1.70
C PHE A 569 27.19 6.32 -2.38
N ALA A 570 26.97 7.56 -2.77
CA ALA A 570 25.78 7.99 -3.51
C ALA A 570 25.75 7.42 -4.94
N SER A 571 26.91 7.22 -5.56
CA SER A 571 27.01 6.76 -6.95
C SER A 571 28.37 6.15 -7.29
N LEU A 572 28.45 5.44 -8.42
CA LEU A 572 29.71 4.96 -8.99
C LEU A 572 30.70 6.09 -9.32
N PHE A 573 30.23 7.32 -9.55
CA PHE A 573 31.10 8.49 -9.75
C PHE A 573 31.78 8.93 -8.47
N GLU A 574 31.10 8.82 -7.33
CA GLU A 574 31.71 9.08 -6.04
C GLU A 574 32.76 8.01 -5.71
N VAL A 575 32.48 6.74 -6.04
CA VAL A 575 33.45 5.64 -5.90
C VAL A 575 34.69 5.91 -6.75
N LEU A 576 34.51 6.28 -8.02
CA LEU A 576 35.61 6.65 -8.92
C LEU A 576 36.42 7.84 -8.36
N ALA A 577 35.75 8.88 -7.88
CA ALA A 577 36.41 10.03 -7.28
C ALA A 577 37.18 9.66 -6.00
N ALA A 578 36.65 8.76 -5.17
CA ALA A 578 37.34 8.29 -3.98
C ALA A 578 38.60 7.49 -4.32
N LEU A 579 38.53 6.59 -5.31
CA LEU A 579 39.68 5.79 -5.76
C LEU A 579 40.74 6.63 -6.48
N ASP A 580 40.34 7.56 -7.36
CA ASP A 580 41.25 8.51 -8.01
C ASP A 580 41.90 9.45 -6.98
N GLY A 581 41.10 9.95 -6.04
CA GLY A 581 41.55 10.78 -4.93
C GLY A 581 42.53 10.06 -4.02
N ALA A 582 42.29 8.78 -3.72
CA ALA A 582 43.22 7.93 -3.01
C ALA A 582 44.54 7.79 -3.77
N GLY A 583 44.49 7.49 -5.07
CA GLY A 583 45.68 7.39 -5.93
C GLY A 583 46.50 8.69 -5.98
N LYS A 584 45.86 9.85 -5.94
CA LYS A 584 46.52 11.17 -5.85
C LYS A 584 47.11 11.42 -4.46
N LEU A 585 46.32 11.16 -3.41
CA LEU A 585 46.72 11.43 -2.03
C LEU A 585 47.90 10.57 -1.58
N ILE A 586 47.91 9.26 -1.87
CA ILE A 586 49.01 8.38 -1.43
C ILE A 586 50.38 8.83 -1.98
N ASN A 587 50.37 9.45 -3.17
CA ASN A 587 51.55 9.94 -3.87
C ASN A 587 51.86 11.42 -3.62
N ASP A 588 51.06 12.11 -2.78
CA ASP A 588 51.25 13.53 -2.50
C ASP A 588 52.57 13.75 -1.71
N PRO A 589 53.41 14.72 -2.13
CA PRO A 589 54.72 14.93 -1.52
C PRO A 589 54.66 15.46 -0.08
N VAL A 590 53.56 16.10 0.32
CA VAL A 590 53.40 16.74 1.64
C VAL A 590 52.51 15.91 2.54
N HIS A 591 51.36 15.48 2.01
CA HIS A 591 50.28 14.84 2.74
C HIS A 591 50.18 13.34 2.52
N GLY A 592 50.93 12.75 1.58
CA GLY A 592 50.81 11.34 1.20
C GLY A 592 51.39 10.33 2.18
N LEU A 593 51.35 9.05 1.80
CA LEU A 593 51.62 7.94 2.72
C LEU A 593 53.09 7.86 3.15
N ILE A 594 54.02 8.15 2.25
CA ILE A 594 55.46 8.23 2.59
C ILE A 594 55.72 9.47 3.46
N ALA A 595 55.17 10.63 3.09
CA ALA A 595 55.38 11.88 3.80
C ALA A 595 54.78 11.86 5.22
N SER A 596 53.62 11.23 5.40
CA SER A 596 53.00 11.01 6.71
C SER A 596 53.83 10.06 7.58
N GLN A 597 54.34 8.95 7.03
CA GLN A 597 55.26 8.06 7.75
C GLN A 597 56.54 8.78 8.20
N LYS A 598 57.14 9.63 7.34
CA LYS A 598 58.31 10.45 7.72
C LYS A 598 58.00 11.42 8.87
N ARG A 599 56.84 12.10 8.82
CA ARG A 599 56.40 13.02 9.87
C ARG A 599 56.10 12.28 11.17
N ALA A 600 55.43 11.13 11.10
CA ALA A 600 55.17 10.25 12.23
C ALA A 600 56.47 9.77 12.87
N LEU A 601 57.45 9.33 12.08
CA LEU A 601 58.78 8.93 12.57
C LEU A 601 59.54 10.09 13.21
N THR A 602 59.39 11.31 12.70
CA THR A 602 59.99 12.50 13.32
C THR A 602 59.35 12.80 14.68
N ALA A 603 58.02 12.70 14.79
CA ALA A 603 57.30 12.87 16.04
C ALA A 603 57.65 11.74 17.04
N ALA A 604 57.70 10.50 16.59
CA ALA A 604 58.13 9.32 17.34
C ALA A 604 59.50 9.51 17.98
N ASN A 605 60.47 9.97 17.18
CA ASN A 605 61.84 10.21 17.58
C ASN A 605 61.96 11.29 18.68
N ARG A 606 61.11 12.32 18.63
CA ARG A 606 61.07 13.35 19.68
C ARG A 606 60.58 12.78 21.01
N TYR A 607 59.69 11.79 20.98
CA TYR A 607 59.12 11.18 22.18
C TYR A 607 60.00 10.07 22.76
N ASN A 608 60.57 9.20 21.92
CA ASN A 608 61.48 8.12 22.36
C ASN A 608 62.69 7.97 21.43
N PRO A 609 63.73 8.81 21.61
CA PRO A 609 64.88 8.84 20.72
C PRO A 609 65.73 7.57 20.78
N LYS A 610 65.71 6.79 21.87
CA LYS A 610 66.51 5.55 21.96
C LYS A 610 65.96 4.45 21.05
N LYS A 611 64.65 4.41 20.82
CA LYS A 611 63.98 3.39 20.00
C LYS A 611 64.03 3.68 18.49
N PHE A 612 63.97 4.95 18.08
CA PHE A 612 63.71 5.33 16.68
C PHE A 612 64.89 6.01 15.94
N LYS A 613 65.99 6.33 16.63
CA LYS A 613 67.13 7.09 16.07
C LYS A 613 67.94 6.31 15.03
N THR A 614 67.94 4.98 15.09
CA THR A 614 68.56 4.09 14.07
C THR A 614 67.71 3.91 12.81
N VAL A 615 66.40 4.17 12.91
CA VAL A 615 65.41 3.95 11.85
C VAL A 615 65.29 5.15 10.88
N ALA A 616 65.69 6.34 11.33
CA ALA A 616 65.60 7.59 10.56
C ALA A 616 66.36 7.56 9.21
N ALA A 617 67.39 6.72 9.09
CA ALA A 617 68.18 6.58 7.87
C ALA A 617 67.40 5.92 6.70
N GLU A 618 66.39 5.11 7.00
CA GLU A 618 65.74 4.27 5.98
C GLU A 618 64.81 5.06 5.04
N PHE A 619 64.32 6.23 5.44
CA PHE A 619 63.39 7.04 4.63
C PHE A 619 64.12 8.04 3.72
N GLY A 620 65.46 8.03 3.71
CA GLY A 620 66.33 8.98 3.03
C GLY A 620 66.32 10.35 3.71
N SER A 621 67.50 10.84 4.10
CA SER A 621 67.65 12.20 4.62
C SER A 621 67.51 13.21 3.49
N SER A 622 66.36 13.87 3.39
CA SER A 622 66.30 15.16 2.70
C SER A 622 66.65 16.25 3.71
N SER A 623 67.94 16.50 3.89
CA SER A 623 68.39 17.81 4.35
C SER A 623 68.03 18.82 3.27
N GLY A 624 66.87 19.45 3.41
CA GLY A 624 66.36 20.43 2.45
C GLY A 624 65.25 21.28 3.08
N ASN A 625 65.66 22.45 3.58
CA ASN A 625 64.86 23.59 4.01
C ASN A 625 63.88 23.39 5.18
N SER A 626 64.44 23.45 6.38
CA SER A 626 63.75 24.02 7.55
C SER A 626 63.45 25.50 7.30
N LEU A 627 62.26 25.81 6.78
CA LEU A 627 61.66 27.12 6.97
C LEU A 627 61.21 27.20 8.43
N LEU A 628 62.06 27.82 9.25
CA LEU A 628 61.74 28.31 10.58
C LEU A 628 60.56 29.27 10.46
N ILE A 629 59.35 28.80 10.82
CA ILE A 629 58.26 29.70 11.18
C ILE A 629 58.59 30.21 12.59
N LEU A 630 59.17 31.42 12.64
CA LEU A 630 59.28 32.23 13.84
C LEU A 630 57.86 32.59 14.31
N ILE A 631 57.42 31.95 15.40
CA ILE A 631 56.28 32.42 16.18
C ILE A 631 56.78 33.64 16.97
N MET A 632 56.36 34.86 16.58
CA MET A 632 56.47 36.02 17.47
C MET A 632 55.36 35.94 18.52
N PRO A 633 55.64 36.19 19.80
CA PRO A 633 54.62 36.32 20.81
C PRO A 633 53.93 37.69 20.65
N VAL A 634 52.60 37.66 20.64
CA VAL A 634 51.76 38.86 20.77
C VAL A 634 51.83 39.32 22.22
N VAL A 635 52.20 40.58 22.44
CA VAL A 635 51.84 41.36 23.63
C VAL A 635 50.59 42.13 23.29
#